data_AF-A0A8C7YE90-F1
#
_entry.id   AF-A0A8C7YE90-F1
#
_cell.length_a   1.000
_cell.length_b   1.000
_cell.length_c   1.000
_cell.angle_alpha   90.00
_cell.angle_beta   90.00
_cell.angle_gamma   90.00
#
_symmetry.space_group_name_H-M   'P 1'
#
loop_
_entity.id
_entity.type
_entity.pdbx_description
1 polymer ?
#
loop_
_entity_poly.entity_id
_entity_poly.type
_entity_poly.pdbx_seq_one_letter_code
_entity_poly.pdbx_strand_id
1 'polypeptide(L)'
;MPLFDGLGSGGEKTAVVIDLGAAYTKCGFAGETGPRFIIPSEIQKPGQQQTVKVVQYNINTEELYAILKEFIHTLYFRHLLVNPRDRRVVIIESILCPSHFRETLTKVFFKQFEVLSIMFSVRPHRGFCCLLHFTDSI
;
A
#
# COMPACT_ATOMS: atom_id res chain seq x y z
N MET A 1 -21.01 -6.93 16.01
CA MET A 1 -20.61 -7.57 14.74
C MET A 1 -21.35 -6.84 13.62
N PRO A 2 -20.70 -6.09 12.71
CA PRO A 2 -21.33 -5.69 11.46
C PRO A 2 -20.98 -6.76 10.41
N LEU A 3 -21.92 -7.61 10.00
CA LEU A 3 -22.97 -7.38 9.00
C LEU A 3 -22.40 -6.97 7.64
N PHE A 4 -22.12 -8.01 6.87
CA PHE A 4 -21.82 -8.02 5.45
C PHE A 4 -23.16 -7.96 4.70
N ASP A 5 -23.73 -6.77 4.60
CA ASP A 5 -24.88 -6.43 3.74
C ASP A 5 -24.48 -5.12 3.06
N GLY A 6 -24.34 -4.98 1.75
CA GLY A 6 -25.02 -5.61 0.63
C GLY A 6 -25.24 -4.47 -0.38
N LEU A 7 -24.99 -4.73 -1.67
CA LEU A 7 -25.15 -3.82 -2.83
C LEU A 7 -23.91 -2.99 -3.24
N GLY A 8 -22.90 -3.71 -3.74
CA GLY A 8 -22.02 -3.25 -4.82
C GLY A 8 -21.93 -4.38 -5.85
N SER A 9 -22.22 -4.07 -7.10
CA SER A 9 -22.41 -5.00 -8.22
C SER A 9 -21.23 -5.96 -8.46
N GLY A 10 -21.49 -7.26 -8.68
CA GLY A 10 -20.61 -8.14 -9.47
C GLY A 10 -19.24 -8.55 -8.92
N GLY A 11 -19.16 -9.37 -7.87
CA GLY A 11 -18.02 -10.29 -7.66
C GLY A 11 -16.62 -9.69 -7.48
N GLU A 12 -16.48 -8.38 -7.28
CA GLU A 12 -15.18 -7.73 -7.17
C GLU A 12 -14.67 -7.68 -5.73
N LYS A 13 -13.52 -8.32 -5.51
CA LYS A 13 -12.84 -8.33 -4.21
C LYS A 13 -12.40 -6.91 -3.87
N THR A 14 -12.76 -6.44 -2.67
CA THR A 14 -12.40 -5.10 -2.17
C THR A 14 -10.92 -4.76 -2.40
N ALA A 15 -10.68 -3.56 -2.93
CA ALA A 15 -9.33 -3.07 -3.22
C ALA A 15 -8.55 -2.84 -1.92
N VAL A 16 -7.25 -3.10 -1.96
CA VAL A 16 -6.33 -2.82 -0.86
C VAL A 16 -5.82 -1.40 -0.99
N VAL A 17 -5.95 -0.60 0.06
CA VAL A 17 -5.43 0.77 0.10
C VAL A 17 -4.17 0.79 0.94
N ILE A 18 -3.08 1.35 0.39
CA ILE A 18 -1.77 1.49 1.04
C ILE A 18 -1.34 2.96 0.98
N ASP A 19 -1.34 3.64 2.12
CA ASP A 19 -0.80 5.00 2.26
C ASP A 19 0.64 4.93 2.72
N LEU A 20 1.56 5.26 1.81
CA LEU A 20 3.00 5.29 2.07
C LEU A 20 3.37 6.66 2.65
N GLY A 21 3.54 6.69 3.97
CA GLY A 21 4.11 7.83 4.69
C GLY A 21 5.59 7.65 4.98
N ALA A 22 6.30 8.76 5.19
CA ALA A 22 7.73 8.74 5.52
C ALA A 22 8.06 8.08 6.86
N ALA A 23 7.15 8.18 7.85
CA ALA A 23 7.32 7.59 9.17
C ALA A 23 6.43 6.35 9.38
N TYR A 24 5.19 6.39 8.89
CA TYR A 24 4.22 5.33 9.05
C TYR A 24 3.53 5.03 7.73
N THR A 25 3.34 3.74 7.46
CA THR A 25 2.49 3.24 6.39
C THR A 25 1.17 2.78 6.97
N LYS A 26 0.09 3.19 6.35
CA LYS A 26 -1.26 2.75 6.73
C LYS A 26 -1.78 1.82 5.65
N CYS A 27 -2.40 0.73 6.04
CA CYS A 27 -3.05 -0.17 5.08
C CYS A 27 -4.43 -0.61 5.57
N GLY A 28 -5.32 -0.87 4.62
CA GLY A 28 -6.70 -1.31 4.88
C GLY A 28 -7.41 -1.68 3.58
N PHE A 29 -8.70 -1.93 3.67
CA PHE A 29 -9.53 -2.20 2.51
C PHE A 29 -10.40 -1.00 2.16
N ALA A 30 -10.65 -0.81 0.86
CA ALA A 30 -11.65 0.14 0.40
C ALA A 30 -13.03 -0.26 0.98
N GLY A 31 -13.74 0.70 1.56
CA GLY A 31 -15.04 0.51 2.22
C GLY A 31 -14.96 0.47 3.75
N GLU A 32 -13.76 0.36 4.32
CA GLU A 32 -13.59 0.40 5.77
C GLU A 32 -13.57 1.84 6.30
N THR A 33 -14.09 2.06 7.52
CA THR A 33 -14.17 3.37 8.17
C THR A 33 -12.81 3.98 8.53
N GLY A 34 -11.74 3.20 8.42
CA GLY A 34 -10.38 3.64 8.68
C GLY A 34 -9.35 2.56 8.31
N PRO A 35 -8.05 2.86 8.44
CA PRO A 35 -7.00 1.88 8.15
C PRO A 35 -7.03 0.75 9.19
N ARG A 36 -6.96 -0.50 8.73
CA ARG A 36 -6.87 -1.68 9.61
C ARG A 36 -5.55 -1.74 10.37
N PHE A 37 -4.46 -1.33 9.73
CA PHE A 37 -3.14 -1.37 10.33
C PHE A 37 -2.37 -0.09 10.04
N ILE A 38 -1.61 0.34 11.04
CA ILE A 38 -0.66 1.45 10.97
C ILE A 38 0.68 0.88 11.42
N ILE A 39 1.61 0.75 10.49
CA ILE A 39 2.93 0.17 10.71
C ILE A 39 4.01 1.21 10.48
N PRO A 40 5.14 1.17 11.20
CA PRO A 40 6.28 2.02 10.87
C PRO A 40 6.76 1.71 9.44
N SER A 41 7.12 2.75 8.68
CA SER A 41 7.67 2.61 7.32
C SER A 41 9.15 2.20 7.37
N GLU A 42 9.44 1.14 8.10
CA GLU A 42 10.79 0.66 8.41
C GLU A 42 10.83 -0.86 8.29
N ILE A 43 11.91 -1.38 7.72
CA ILE A 43 12.19 -2.82 7.71
C ILE A 43 13.40 -3.13 8.60
N GLN A 44 13.33 -4.26 9.29
CA GLN A 44 14.47 -4.81 10.02
C GLN A 44 15.17 -5.80 9.11
N LYS A 45 16.40 -5.48 8.67
CA LYS A 45 17.19 -6.43 7.90
C LYS A 45 17.65 -7.58 8.81
N PRO A 46 17.42 -8.85 8.44
CA PRO A 46 17.92 -9.98 9.21
C PRO A 46 19.46 -9.93 9.24
N GLY A 47 20.03 -9.75 10.44
CA GLY A 47 21.48 -9.65 10.65
C GLY A 47 22.03 -8.25 10.92
N GLN A 48 21.21 -7.18 10.83
CA GLN A 48 21.59 -5.83 11.28
C GLN A 48 20.57 -5.30 12.30
N GLN A 49 21.08 -4.68 13.37
CA GLN A 49 20.25 -4.06 14.40
C GLN A 49 19.68 -2.69 14.00
N GLN A 50 20.05 -2.19 12.81
CA GLN A 50 19.58 -0.90 12.29
C GLN A 50 18.30 -1.08 11.46
N THR A 51 17.27 -0.32 11.80
CA THR A 51 16.05 -0.24 10.99
C THR A 51 16.33 0.61 9.74
N VAL A 52 15.97 0.10 8.57
CA VAL A 52 16.10 0.82 7.31
C VAL A 52 14.74 1.42 6.96
N LYS A 53 14.70 2.74 6.76
CA LYS A 53 13.47 3.42 6.33
C LYS A 53 13.16 3.06 4.88
N VAL A 54 11.91 2.70 4.61
CA VAL A 54 11.44 2.26 3.28
C VAL A 54 11.44 3.42 2.28
N VAL A 55 11.16 4.63 2.75
CA VAL A 55 11.11 5.84 1.92
C VAL A 55 12.47 6.53 1.93
N GLN A 56 13.42 5.98 1.18
CA GLN A 56 14.74 6.57 0.95
C GLN A 56 14.93 6.81 -0.55
N TYR A 57 15.08 8.09 -0.94
CA TYR A 57 15.10 8.51 -2.35
C TYR A 57 16.49 8.56 -2.99
N ASN A 58 17.56 8.32 -2.23
CA ASN A 58 18.96 8.45 -2.66
C ASN A 58 19.70 7.09 -2.73
N ILE A 59 18.99 6.02 -3.08
CA ILE A 59 19.50 4.64 -3.04
C ILE A 59 19.42 4.02 -4.44
N ASN A 60 20.31 3.06 -4.70
CA ASN A 60 20.32 2.25 -5.91
C ASN A 60 18.96 1.57 -6.16
N THR A 61 18.57 1.46 -7.43
CA THR A 61 17.31 0.83 -7.87
C THR A 61 17.13 -0.59 -7.34
N GLU A 62 18.21 -1.38 -7.31
CA GLU A 62 18.18 -2.79 -6.91
C GLU A 62 17.93 -2.97 -5.41
N GLU A 63 18.59 -2.15 -4.60
CA GLU A 63 18.39 -2.14 -3.14
C GLU A 63 16.97 -1.66 -2.80
N LEU A 64 16.50 -0.60 -3.47
CA LEU A 64 15.13 -0.11 -3.30
C LEU A 64 14.10 -1.20 -3.64
N TYR A 65 14.32 -1.95 -4.71
CA TYR A 65 13.46 -3.07 -5.11
C TYR A 65 13.40 -4.16 -4.03
N ALA A 66 14.56 -4.54 -3.46
CA ALA A 66 14.62 -5.54 -2.39
C ALA A 66 13.88 -5.08 -1.13
N ILE A 67 14.11 -3.83 -0.71
CA ILE A 67 13.46 -3.21 0.47
C ILE A 67 11.94 -3.18 0.29
N LEU A 68 11.45 -2.69 -0.86
CA LEU A 68 10.02 -2.61 -1.15
C LEU A 68 9.38 -3.99 -1.22
N LYS A 69 10.06 -4.98 -1.81
CA LYS A 69 9.59 -6.37 -1.87
C LYS A 69 9.39 -6.95 -0.48
N GLU A 70 10.37 -6.82 0.40
CA GLU A 70 10.30 -7.35 1.78
C GLU A 70 9.22 -6.63 2.59
N PHE A 71 9.10 -5.32 2.41
CA PHE A 71 8.08 -4.52 3.06
C PHE A 71 6.65 -4.93 2.64
N ILE A 72 6.39 -5.03 1.34
CA ILE A 72 5.09 -5.45 0.81
C ILE A 72 4.77 -6.89 1.21
N HIS A 73 5.77 -7.78 1.21
CA HIS A 73 5.60 -9.15 1.69
C HIS A 73 5.15 -9.16 3.15
N THR A 74 5.79 -8.38 4.01
CA THR A 74 5.36 -8.27 5.42
C THR A 74 3.95 -7.68 5.53
N LEU A 75 3.63 -6.66 4.73
CA LEU A 75 2.31 -6.02 4.73
C LEU A 75 1.19 -7.01 4.38
N TYR A 76 1.36 -7.83 3.34
CA TYR A 76 0.35 -8.82 2.96
C TYR A 76 0.33 -10.06 3.85
N PHE A 77 1.49 -10.67 4.11
CA PHE A 77 1.56 -11.95 4.83
C PHE A 77 1.44 -11.82 6.35
N ARG A 78 1.83 -10.70 6.95
CA ARG A 78 1.73 -10.50 8.42
C ARG A 78 0.50 -9.70 8.83
N HIS A 79 0.11 -8.69 8.05
CA HIS A 79 -0.95 -7.77 8.45
C HIS A 79 -2.28 -8.06 7.75
N LEU A 80 -2.30 -7.99 6.42
CA LEU A 80 -3.57 -8.10 5.68
C LEU A 80 -4.10 -9.54 5.59
N LEU A 81 -3.22 -10.55 5.59
CA LEU A 81 -3.55 -11.99 5.46
C LEU A 81 -4.43 -12.29 4.23
N VAL A 82 -4.21 -11.55 3.14
CA VAL A 82 -4.94 -11.69 1.88
C VAL A 82 -3.99 -11.89 0.71
N ASN A 83 -4.47 -12.54 -0.34
CA ASN A 83 -3.70 -12.70 -1.57
C ASN A 83 -3.78 -11.41 -2.41
N PRO A 84 -2.63 -10.79 -2.75
CA PRO A 84 -2.59 -9.61 -3.63
C PRO A 84 -2.99 -9.91 -5.08
N ARG A 85 -2.88 -11.16 -5.56
CA ARG A 85 -3.16 -11.53 -6.96
C ARG A 85 -4.61 -11.32 -7.39
N ASP A 86 -5.54 -11.44 -6.46
CA ASP A 86 -6.98 -11.38 -6.78
C ASP A 86 -7.60 -10.01 -6.49
N ARG A 87 -6.80 -9.01 -6.15
CA ARG A 87 -7.27 -7.70 -5.66
C ARG A 87 -6.54 -6.57 -6.37
N ARG A 88 -7.26 -5.47 -6.55
CA ARG A 88 -6.69 -4.20 -7.03
C ARG A 88 -5.99 -3.50 -5.86
N VAL A 89 -4.88 -2.80 -6.13
CA VAL A 89 -4.12 -2.09 -5.11
C VAL A 89 -4.14 -0.60 -5.40
N VAL A 90 -4.54 0.20 -4.42
CA VAL A 90 -4.51 1.66 -4.46
C VAL A 90 -3.38 2.14 -3.57
N ILE A 91 -2.40 2.82 -4.16
CA ILE A 91 -1.27 3.39 -3.43
C ILE A 91 -1.51 4.87 -3.29
N ILE A 92 -1.49 5.35 -2.05
CA ILE A 92 -1.55 6.77 -1.74
C ILE A 92 -0.13 7.24 -1.45
N GLU A 93 0.34 8.20 -2.22
CA GLU A 93 1.68 8.77 -2.11
C GLU A 93 1.66 10.29 -1.92
N SER A 94 2.80 10.86 -1.52
CA SER A 94 2.97 12.31 -1.48
C SER A 94 3.14 12.88 -2.90
N ILE A 95 2.67 14.11 -3.14
CA ILE A 95 2.89 14.85 -4.41
C ILE A 95 4.36 14.90 -4.83
N LEU A 96 5.26 14.96 -3.84
CA LEU A 96 6.70 15.10 -4.02
C LEU A 96 7.42 13.76 -4.24
N CYS A 97 6.69 12.66 -4.49
CA CYS A 97 7.29 11.35 -4.70
C CYS A 97 7.98 11.28 -6.09
N PRO A 98 9.27 10.91 -6.16
CA PRO A 98 10.00 10.82 -7.44
C PRO A 98 9.49 9.67 -8.31
N SER A 99 9.45 9.88 -9.64
CA SER A 99 8.99 8.88 -10.61
C SER A 99 9.75 7.56 -10.52
N HIS A 100 11.04 7.59 -10.19
CA HIS A 100 11.86 6.40 -9.98
C HIS A 100 11.31 5.45 -8.90
N PHE A 101 10.78 6.00 -7.80
CA PHE A 101 10.19 5.21 -6.73
C PHE A 101 8.90 4.53 -7.21
N ARG A 102 8.05 5.26 -7.91
CA ARG A 102 6.79 4.74 -8.47
C ARG A 102 7.01 3.62 -9.47
N GLU A 103 7.99 3.77 -10.35
CA GLU A 103 8.36 2.74 -11.32
C GLU A 103 8.84 1.47 -10.62
N THR A 104 9.70 1.60 -9.62
CA THR A 104 10.23 0.46 -8.86
C THR A 104 9.12 -0.25 -8.09
N LEU A 105 8.23 0.51 -7.46
CA LEU A 105 7.11 0.00 -6.70
C LEU A 105 6.11 -0.73 -7.61
N THR A 106 5.80 -0.14 -8.77
CA THR A 106 4.99 -0.76 -9.84
C THR A 106 5.62 -2.08 -10.30
N LYS A 107 6.94 -2.08 -10.54
CA LYS A 107 7.69 -3.30 -10.92
C LYS A 107 7.57 -4.38 -9.85
N VAL A 108 7.72 -4.05 -8.56
CA VAL A 108 7.58 -5.02 -7.46
C VAL A 108 6.19 -5.63 -7.46
N PHE A 109 5.14 -4.82 -7.51
CA PHE A 109 3.76 -5.32 -7.49
C PHE A 109 3.41 -6.20 -8.69
N PHE A 110 3.79 -5.81 -9.90
CA PHE A 110 3.49 -6.61 -11.09
C PHE A 110 4.39 -7.85 -11.22
N LYS A 111 5.70 -7.76 -10.92
CA LYS A 111 6.64 -8.88 -11.12
C LYS A 111 6.63 -9.88 -9.97
N GLN A 112 6.49 -9.43 -8.73
CA GLN A 112 6.57 -10.30 -7.55
C GLN A 112 5.18 -10.79 -7.10
N PHE A 113 4.18 -9.91 -7.17
CA PHE A 113 2.85 -10.18 -6.60
C PHE A 113 1.76 -10.38 -7.65
N GLU A 114 2.04 -10.14 -8.94
CA GLU A 114 1.11 -10.34 -10.06
C GLU A 114 -0.29 -9.76 -9.78
N VAL A 115 -0.33 -8.52 -9.28
CA VAL A 115 -1.59 -7.84 -8.96
C VAL A 115 -2.40 -7.53 -10.21
N LEU A 116 -3.74 -7.51 -10.06
CA LEU A 116 -4.66 -7.21 -11.16
C LEU A 116 -4.45 -5.81 -11.74
N SER A 117 -4.35 -4.81 -10.86
CA SER A 117 -4.13 -3.43 -11.24
C SER A 117 -3.61 -2.61 -10.07
N ILE A 118 -2.92 -1.52 -10.43
CA ILE A 118 -2.35 -0.58 -9.49
C ILE A 118 -2.88 0.81 -9.84
N MET A 119 -3.36 1.53 -8.83
CA MET A 119 -3.78 2.92 -8.97
C MET A 119 -2.98 3.81 -8.01
N PHE A 120 -2.41 4.89 -8.54
CA PHE A 120 -1.73 5.90 -7.73
C PHE A 120 -2.69 7.04 -7.41
N SER A 121 -2.79 7.38 -6.13
CA SER A 121 -3.55 8.50 -5.62
C SER A 121 -2.65 9.40 -4.79
N VAL A 122 -2.95 10.69 -4.80
CA VAL A 122 -2.12 11.72 -4.17
C VAL A 122 -2.71 12.10 -2.82
N ARG A 123 -1.90 12.12 -1.75
CA ARG A 123 -2.33 12.59 -0.42
C ARG A 123 -2.69 14.09 -0.49
N PRO A 124 -3.93 14.49 -0.18
CA PRO A 124 -4.28 15.90 -0.06
C PRO A 124 -3.60 16.52 1.18
N HIS A 125 -3.08 17.74 1.03
CA HIS A 125 -2.14 18.34 1.99
C HIS A 125 -2.77 18.78 3.32
N ARG A 126 -4.11 18.81 3.45
CA ARG A 126 -4.81 19.22 4.68
C ARG A 126 -6.17 18.53 4.80
N GLY A 127 -6.40 17.83 5.91
CA GLY A 127 -7.70 17.71 6.59
C GLY A 127 -8.89 17.09 5.86
N PHE A 128 -8.78 16.73 4.58
CA PHE A 128 -9.89 16.10 3.87
C PHE A 128 -9.90 14.61 4.20
N CYS A 129 -10.72 14.29 5.20
CA CYS A 129 -11.27 12.99 5.55
C CYS A 129 -12.04 12.33 4.36
N CYS A 130 -11.59 12.50 3.11
CA CYS A 130 -12.20 11.95 1.90
C CYS A 130 -11.60 10.60 1.49
N LEU A 131 -11.17 9.80 2.47
CA LEU A 131 -11.22 8.35 2.30
C LEU A 131 -12.68 7.83 2.39
N LEU A 132 -13.63 8.65 2.85
CA LEU A 132 -15.05 8.32 2.89
C LEU A 132 -15.79 8.37 1.54
N HIS A 133 -15.19 8.91 0.46
CA HIS A 133 -15.85 8.97 -0.85
C HIS A 133 -15.12 8.22 -1.98
N PHE A 134 -13.98 7.58 -1.70
CA PHE A 134 -13.31 6.76 -2.73
C PHE A 134 -14.06 5.44 -3.00
N THR A 135 -15.11 5.14 -2.24
CA THR A 135 -15.96 3.94 -2.35
C THR A 135 -17.26 4.18 -3.11
N ASP A 136 -17.62 5.43 -3.43
CA ASP A 136 -18.86 5.75 -4.16
C ASP A 136 -18.66 5.86 -5.68
N SER A 137 -17.47 5.57 -6.22
CA SER A 137 -17.19 5.78 -7.65
C SER A 137 -16.19 4.81 -8.27
N ILE A 138 -16.12 3.58 -7.79
CA ILE A 138 -15.50 2.46 -8.51
C ILE A 138 -16.53 1.35 -8.68
#